data_AF-A0A2A3EWC1-F1
#
_entry.id   AF-A0A2A3EWC1-F1
#
_cell.length_a   1.000
_cell.length_b   1.000
_cell.length_c   1.000
_cell.angle_alpha   90.00
_cell.angle_beta   90.00
_cell.angle_gamma   90.00
#
_symmetry.space_group_name_H-M   'P 1'
#
loop_
_entity.id
_entity.type
_entity.pdbx_description
1 polymer ?
#
loop_
_entity_poly.entity_id
_entity_poly.type
_entity_poly.pdbx_seq_one_letter_code
_entity_poly.pdbx_strand_id
1 'polypeptide(L)'
;MTTTTNTNIPTPAEVYMCQGERALNRGTHYIEESIWVYLMRDWDGIDRWVLDPVTVDGCGLDSGLEDGARNSECMCEDKDECNAIRDRMDRAALPSADDLLHLLAESLGYTVTRAAQA
;
A
#
# COMPACT_ATOMS: atom_id res chain seq x y z
N MET A 1 10.51 -27.23 8.54
CA MET A 1 10.26 -26.22 7.49
C MET A 1 8.76 -26.00 7.45
N THR A 2 8.27 -24.95 8.09
CA THR A 2 6.86 -24.54 8.03
C THR A 2 6.72 -23.67 6.79
N THR A 3 6.09 -24.22 5.76
CA THR A 3 5.71 -23.45 4.56
C THR A 3 4.68 -22.43 5.02
N THR A 4 5.06 -21.17 5.16
CA THR A 4 4.10 -20.08 5.34
C THR A 4 3.32 -19.98 4.05
N THR A 5 2.10 -20.53 4.03
CA THR A 5 1.18 -20.35 2.91
C THR A 5 0.90 -18.86 2.82
N ASN A 6 1.36 -18.20 1.76
CA ASN A 6 1.09 -16.79 1.55
C ASN A 6 -0.42 -16.65 1.28
N THR A 7 -1.18 -16.26 2.31
CA THR A 7 -2.65 -16.12 2.26
C THR A 7 -3.11 -14.98 1.34
N ASN A 8 -2.18 -14.24 0.75
CA ASN A 8 -2.44 -13.18 -0.21
C ASN A 8 -2.66 -13.67 -1.66
N ILE A 9 -2.54 -14.98 -1.93
CA ILE A 9 -2.82 -15.53 -3.28
C ILE A 9 -4.34 -15.75 -3.42
N PRO A 10 -5.03 -15.05 -4.34
CA PRO A 10 -6.47 -15.22 -4.55
C PRO A 10 -6.80 -16.62 -5.07
N THR A 11 -7.89 -17.21 -4.57
CA THR A 11 -8.51 -18.39 -5.17
C THR A 11 -9.04 -18.08 -6.58
N PRO A 12 -9.24 -19.08 -7.45
CA PRO A 12 -9.74 -18.85 -8.81
C PRO A 12 -11.07 -18.07 -8.90
N ALA A 13 -11.91 -18.17 -7.86
CA ALA A 13 -13.15 -17.38 -7.75
C ALA A 13 -12.86 -15.91 -7.39
N GLU A 14 -11.88 -15.65 -6.53
CA GLU A 14 -11.47 -14.29 -6.14
C GLU A 14 -10.73 -13.55 -7.26
N VAL A 15 -10.13 -14.25 -8.23
CA VAL A 15 -9.42 -13.64 -9.37
C VAL A 15 -10.32 -12.68 -10.16
N TYR A 16 -11.62 -12.95 -10.24
CA TYR A 16 -12.58 -12.13 -10.98
C TYR A 16 -13.32 -11.09 -10.12
N MET A 17 -13.06 -11.07 -8.81
CA MET A 17 -13.70 -10.15 -7.88
C MET A 17 -12.95 -8.83 -7.78
N CYS A 18 -13.68 -7.71 -7.70
CA CYS A 18 -13.09 -6.44 -7.31
C CYS A 18 -12.66 -6.47 -5.82
N GLN A 19 -11.86 -5.50 -5.39
CA GLN A 19 -11.35 -5.51 -4.00
C GLN A 19 -12.47 -5.31 -2.96
N GLY A 20 -13.51 -4.54 -3.30
CA GLY A 20 -14.73 -4.40 -2.50
C GLY A 20 -15.44 -5.73 -2.25
N GLU A 21 -15.66 -6.53 -3.30
CA GLU A 21 -16.26 -7.87 -3.20
C GLU A 21 -15.41 -8.83 -2.36
N ARG A 22 -14.09 -8.77 -2.52
CA ARG A 22 -13.15 -9.58 -1.72
C ARG A 22 -13.23 -9.23 -0.23
N ALA A 23 -13.26 -7.94 0.11
CA ALA A 23 -13.41 -7.50 1.49
C ALA A 23 -14.76 -7.97 2.07
N LEU A 24 -15.85 -7.80 1.32
CA LEU A 24 -17.18 -8.24 1.74
C LEU A 24 -17.23 -9.75 2.02
N ASN A 25 -16.68 -10.57 1.13
CA ASN A 25 -16.65 -12.03 1.31
C ASN A 25 -15.83 -12.49 2.53
N ARG A 26 -14.94 -11.62 3.04
CA ARG A 26 -14.15 -11.85 4.25
C ARG A 26 -14.78 -11.23 5.50
N GLY A 27 -15.95 -10.60 5.36
CA GLY A 27 -16.62 -9.88 6.46
C GLY A 27 -15.85 -8.64 6.91
N THR A 28 -15.07 -8.03 6.01
CA THR A 28 -14.29 -6.82 6.27
C THR A 28 -14.73 -5.66 5.38
N HIS A 29 -14.18 -4.47 5.65
CA HIS A 29 -14.44 -3.26 4.86
C HIS A 29 -13.27 -2.98 3.92
N TYR A 30 -13.58 -2.48 2.72
CA TYR A 30 -12.57 -2.03 1.78
C TYR A 30 -12.30 -0.55 1.99
N ILE A 31 -11.05 -0.21 2.28
CA ILE A 31 -10.56 1.16 2.40
C ILE A 31 -9.34 1.27 1.51
N GLU A 32 -9.28 2.33 0.71
CA GLU A 32 -8.17 2.60 -0.19
C GLU A 32 -7.45 3.88 0.19
N GLU A 33 -6.16 3.90 -0.10
CA GLU A 33 -5.26 5.03 0.05
C GLU A 33 -4.31 5.06 -1.14
N SER A 34 -3.75 6.23 -1.45
CA SER A 34 -2.66 6.39 -2.41
C SER A 34 -1.50 7.10 -1.72
N ILE A 35 -0.28 6.84 -2.17
CA ILE A 35 0.92 7.50 -1.66
C ILE A 35 1.74 8.08 -2.81
N TRP A 36 2.47 9.16 -2.55
CA TRP A 36 3.44 9.71 -3.48
C TRP A 36 4.82 9.09 -3.30
N VAL A 37 5.45 8.76 -4.43
CA VAL A 37 6.88 8.50 -4.52
C VAL A 37 7.49 9.64 -5.33
N TYR A 38 8.23 10.52 -4.66
CA TYR A 38 8.77 11.72 -5.28
C TYR A 38 10.04 11.39 -6.06
N LEU A 39 10.07 11.86 -7.31
CA LEU A 39 11.20 11.69 -8.21
C LEU A 39 11.82 13.05 -8.50
N MET A 40 13.13 13.04 -8.68
CA MET A 40 13.89 14.18 -9.15
C MET A 40 14.80 13.76 -10.31
N ARG A 41 15.31 14.75 -11.07
CA ARG A 41 16.35 14.51 -12.08
C ARG A 41 17.66 14.20 -11.38
N ASP A 42 18.44 13.27 -11.94
CA ASP A 42 19.76 12.93 -11.43
C ASP A 42 20.67 14.16 -11.26
N TRP A 43 21.39 14.23 -10.13
CA TRP A 43 22.25 15.36 -9.77
C TRP A 43 23.41 15.59 -10.75
N ASP A 44 23.84 14.53 -11.46
CA ASP A 44 24.89 14.63 -12.47
C ASP A 44 24.36 15.23 -13.79
N GLY A 45 23.09 15.65 -13.83
CA GLY A 45 22.48 16.30 -14.98
C GLY A 45 22.18 15.35 -16.14
N ILE A 46 22.21 14.04 -15.88
CA ILE A 46 21.80 13.00 -16.81
C ILE A 46 20.27 12.91 -16.81
N ASP A 47 19.66 12.63 -17.96
CA ASP A 47 18.21 12.47 -18.10
C ASP A 47 17.74 11.12 -17.55
N ARG A 48 17.82 11.00 -16.22
CA ARG A 48 17.38 9.85 -15.44
C ARG A 48 16.56 10.33 -14.23
N TRP A 49 15.49 9.61 -13.93
CA TRP A 49 14.76 9.76 -12.68
C TRP A 49 15.50 9.06 -11.54
N VAL A 50 15.65 9.76 -10.43
CA VAL A 50 16.10 9.21 -9.14
C VAL A 50 15.07 9.54 -8.08
N LEU A 51 15.06 8.80 -6.96
CA LEU A 51 14.23 9.16 -5.82
C LEU A 51 14.67 10.53 -5.29
N ASP A 52 13.70 11.41 -5.07
CA ASP A 52 13.93 12.63 -4.29
C ASP A 52 14.27 12.22 -2.84
N PRO A 53 15.31 12.81 -2.21
CA PRO A 53 15.67 12.53 -0.82
C PRO A 53 14.51 12.56 0.18
N VAL A 54 13.47 13.37 -0.06
CA VAL A 54 12.26 13.39 0.81
C VAL A 54 11.54 12.04 0.84
N THR A 55 11.63 11.23 -0.22
CA THR A 55 11.00 9.90 -0.26
C THR A 55 11.68 8.91 0.71
N VAL A 56 12.96 9.09 0.98
CA VAL A 56 13.79 8.11 1.72
C VAL A 56 14.30 8.67 3.05
N ASP A 57 13.67 9.70 3.59
CA ASP A 57 14.05 10.36 4.84
C ASP A 57 13.66 9.54 6.10
N GLY A 58 12.91 8.46 5.92
CA GLY A 58 12.44 7.57 6.98
C GLY A 58 11.09 7.97 7.57
N CYS A 59 10.46 9.03 7.08
CA CYS A 59 9.09 9.39 7.40
C CYS A 59 8.08 8.60 6.56
N GLY A 60 6.81 8.62 6.98
CA GLY A 60 5.73 8.06 6.18
C GLY A 60 5.51 8.89 4.91
N LEU A 61 5.27 8.21 3.79
CA LEU A 61 5.03 8.85 2.51
C LEU A 61 3.73 9.66 2.51
N ASP A 62 3.71 10.75 1.76
CA ASP A 62 2.54 11.63 1.69
C ASP A 62 1.37 10.96 0.96
N SER A 63 0.15 11.23 1.43
CA SER A 63 -1.06 10.76 0.75
C SER A 63 -1.17 11.38 -0.65
N GLY A 64 -1.56 10.52 -1.59
CA GLY A 64 -1.94 10.87 -2.96
C GLY A 64 -3.33 11.47 -3.08
N LEU A 65 -4.11 11.46 -2.00
CA LEU A 65 -5.51 11.83 -1.98
C LEU A 65 -5.70 13.16 -1.25
N GLU A 66 -6.44 14.09 -1.87
CA GLU A 66 -6.69 15.42 -1.29
C GLU A 66 -7.59 15.36 -0.05
N ASP A 67 -8.51 14.39 -0.02
CA ASP A 67 -9.53 14.23 1.04
C ASP A 67 -9.29 12.99 1.92
N GLY A 68 -8.06 12.46 1.92
CA GLY A 68 -7.69 11.28 2.69
C GLY A 68 -8.22 9.96 2.14
N ALA A 69 -8.16 8.92 2.98
CA ALA A 69 -8.54 7.56 2.60
C ALA A 69 -9.99 7.46 2.11
N ARG A 70 -10.27 6.58 1.15
CA ARG A 70 -11.60 6.41 0.54
C ARG A 70 -12.22 5.06 0.89
N ASN A 71 -13.55 5.05 0.96
CA ASN A 71 -14.36 3.85 1.19
C ASN A 71 -15.45 3.66 0.12
N SER A 72 -15.36 4.41 -0.99
CA SER A 72 -16.40 4.46 -2.03
C SER A 72 -16.64 3.13 -2.76
N GLU A 73 -15.67 2.22 -2.73
CA GLU A 73 -15.80 0.88 -3.32
C GLU A 73 -16.19 -0.19 -2.28
N CYS A 74 -16.42 0.17 -1.02
CA CYS A 74 -16.89 -0.79 -0.03
C CYS A 74 -18.35 -1.21 -0.29
N MET A 75 -18.62 -2.51 -0.23
CA MET A 75 -19.91 -3.12 -0.60
C MET A 75 -20.72 -3.65 0.60
N CYS A 76 -20.37 -3.29 1.84
CA CYS A 76 -21.03 -3.81 3.05
C CYS A 76 -22.40 -3.20 3.37
N GLU A 77 -22.81 -2.16 2.63
CA GLU A 77 -24.04 -1.37 2.81
C GLU A 77 -24.14 -0.59 4.16
N ASP A 78 -23.27 -0.85 5.14
CA ASP A 78 -23.17 -0.10 6.39
C ASP A 78 -22.27 1.14 6.25
N LYS A 79 -22.91 2.28 5.96
CA LYS A 79 -22.21 3.56 5.74
C LYS A 79 -21.57 4.12 7.02
N ASP A 80 -22.19 3.92 8.17
CA ASP A 80 -21.70 4.49 9.43
C ASP A 80 -20.44 3.75 9.88
N GLU A 81 -20.44 2.43 9.76
CA GLU A 81 -19.25 1.62 10.04
C GLU A 81 -18.14 1.89 9.02
N CYS A 82 -18.47 1.97 7.72
CA CYS A 82 -17.54 2.36 6.66
C CYS A 82 -16.82 3.67 6.96
N ASN A 83 -17.55 4.70 7.38
CA ASN A 83 -16.98 6.00 7.71
C ASN A 83 -16.11 5.92 8.97
N ALA A 84 -16.56 5.20 9.99
CA ALA A 84 -15.77 5.01 11.20
C ALA A 84 -14.45 4.27 10.95
N ILE A 85 -14.41 3.32 10.01
CA ILE A 85 -13.18 2.61 9.63
C ILE A 85 -12.28 3.51 8.79
N ARG A 86 -12.83 4.18 7.77
CA ARG A 86 -12.11 5.16 6.95
C ARG A 86 -11.39 6.18 7.83
N ASP A 87 -12.10 6.79 8.77
CA ASP A 87 -11.52 7.79 9.68
C ASP A 87 -10.40 7.22 10.56
N ARG A 88 -10.45 5.93 10.91
CA ARG A 88 -9.34 5.28 11.64
C ARG A 88 -8.13 5.07 10.73
N MET A 89 -8.36 4.63 9.49
CA MET A 89 -7.30 4.40 8.52
C MET A 89 -6.64 5.69 8.07
N ASP A 90 -7.40 6.78 7.96
CA ASP A 90 -6.91 8.13 7.65
C ASP A 90 -5.92 8.67 8.71
N ARG A 91 -5.97 8.12 9.93
CA ARG A 91 -5.05 8.43 11.03
C ARG A 91 -3.93 7.41 11.19
N ALA A 92 -3.94 6.31 10.44
CA ALA A 92 -2.88 5.33 10.47
C ALA A 92 -1.62 5.93 9.83
N ALA A 93 -0.43 5.53 10.33
CA ALA A 93 0.81 5.95 9.71
C ALA A 93 0.90 5.36 8.30
N LEU A 94 1.17 6.21 7.31
CA LEU A 94 1.48 5.79 5.95
C LEU A 94 2.85 5.13 5.90
N PRO A 95 3.07 4.18 4.97
CA PRO A 95 4.33 3.45 4.88
C PRO A 95 5.49 4.41 4.57
N SER A 96 6.65 4.17 5.17
CA SER A 96 7.90 4.75 4.69
C SER A 96 8.34 4.10 3.37
N ALA A 97 9.38 4.63 2.72
CA ALA A 97 9.95 3.96 1.54
C ALA A 97 10.50 2.55 1.84
N ASP A 98 10.99 2.29 3.06
CA ASP A 98 11.45 0.94 3.45
C ASP A 98 10.25 0.00 3.59
N ASP A 99 9.16 0.45 4.21
CA ASP A 99 7.92 -0.33 4.30
C ASP A 99 7.35 -0.63 2.90
N LEU A 100 7.32 0.38 2.02
CA LEU A 100 6.87 0.21 0.63
C LEU A 100 7.71 -0.81 -0.14
N LEU A 101 9.03 -0.79 0.02
CA LEU A 101 9.92 -1.78 -0.59
C LEU A 101 9.54 -3.20 -0.17
N HIS A 102 9.28 -3.42 1.12
CA HIS A 102 8.88 -4.73 1.63
C HIS A 102 7.48 -5.14 1.15
N LEU A 103 6.51 -4.22 1.13
CA LEU A 103 5.16 -4.48 0.60
C LEU A 103 5.19 -4.91 -0.86
N LEU A 104 6.00 -4.23 -1.69
CA LEU A 104 6.18 -4.57 -3.09
C LEU A 104 6.87 -5.93 -3.25
N ALA A 105 7.94 -6.18 -2.48
CA ALA A 105 8.65 -7.44 -2.55
C ALA A 105 7.76 -8.63 -2.15
N GLU A 106 7.00 -8.51 -1.05
CA GLU A 106 6.05 -9.53 -0.60
C GLU A 106 4.98 -9.81 -1.68
N SER A 107 4.40 -8.75 -2.25
CA SER A 107 3.35 -8.85 -3.27
C SER A 107 3.85 -9.51 -4.56
N LEU A 108 5.12 -9.31 -4.90
CA LEU A 108 5.76 -9.86 -6.09
C LEU A 108 6.48 -11.20 -5.84
N GLY A 109 6.52 -11.69 -4.60
CA GLY A 109 7.18 -12.94 -4.23
C GLY A 109 8.71 -12.86 -4.19
N TYR A 110 9.27 -11.66 -3.99
CA TYR A 110 10.71 -11.45 -3.81
C TYR A 110 11.10 -11.40 -2.33
N THR A 111 12.35 -11.74 -2.05
CA THR A 111 12.99 -11.48 -0.75
C THR A 111 13.89 -10.25 -0.88
N VAL A 112 13.77 -9.30 0.05
CA VAL A 112 14.67 -8.14 0.14
C VAL A 112 15.88 -8.52 0.98
N THR A 113 17.08 -8.24 0.49
CA THR A 113 18.32 -8.35 1.26
C THR A 113 19.01 -6.99 1.26
N ARG A 114 19.19 -6.41 2.44
CA ARG A 114 19.92 -5.15 2.58
C ARG A 114 21.40 -5.40 2.31
N ALA A 115 22.03 -4.55 1.50
CA ALA A 115 23.48 -4.57 1.36
C ALA A 115 24.13 -4.25 2.71
N ALA A 116 25.23 -4.95 3.05
CA ALA A 116 26.00 -4.62 4.25
C ALA A 116 26.48 -3.17 4.18
N GLN A 117 26.28 -2.41 5.26
CA GLN A 117 26.89 -1.08 5.38
C GLN A 117 28.41 -1.27 5.40
N ALA A 118 29.09 -0.62 4.46
CA ALA A 118 30.56 -0.55 4.39
C ALA A 118 31.09 0.45 5.42
#